data_AF-A0A2W6C5D0-F1
#
_entry.id   AF-A0A2W6C5D0-F1
#
_cell.length_a   1.000
_cell.length_b   1.000
_cell.length_c   1.000
_cell.angle_alpha   90.00
_cell.angle_beta   90.00
_cell.angle_gamma   90.00
#
_symmetry.space_group_name_H-M   'P 1'
#
loop_
_entity.id
_entity.type
_entity.pdbx_description
1 polymer ?
#
loop_
_entity_poly.entity_id
_entity_poly.type
_entity_poly.pdbx_seq_one_letter_code
_entity_poly.pdbx_strand_id
1 'polypeptide(L)'
;MYRVVTYPEASDQIDELPPHLLGDYARALDVLAAAPWDGPPHNANNPDAEVRRWLFGPLGVGQVLYLVLEREREVHVLRVVWLELPDD
;
A
#
# COMPACT_ATOMS: atom_id res chain seq x y z
N MET A 1 9.28 -14.17 1.78
CA MET A 1 9.15 -12.70 1.76
C MET A 1 9.05 -12.25 0.31
N TYR A 2 8.23 -11.24 0.02
CA TYR A 2 8.10 -10.62 -1.29
C TYR A 2 9.02 -9.40 -1.38
N ARG A 3 9.54 -9.12 -2.57
CA ARG A 3 10.23 -7.86 -2.84
C ARG A 3 9.19 -6.78 -3.11
N VAL A 4 9.24 -5.69 -2.34
CA VAL A 4 8.41 -4.52 -2.61
C VAL A 4 9.09 -3.67 -3.68
N VAL A 5 8.34 -3.36 -4.74
CA VAL A 5 8.77 -2.54 -5.87
C VAL A 5 7.91 -1.28 -5.89
N THR A 6 8.55 -0.13 -5.77
CA THR A 6 7.89 1.18 -5.81
C THR A 6 8.20 1.84 -7.14
N TYR A 7 7.15 2.17 -7.90
CA TYR A 7 7.28 2.92 -9.16
C TYR A 7 7.53 4.42 -8.90
N PRO A 8 8.12 5.16 -9.86
CA PRO A 8 8.39 6.59 -9.71
C PRO A 8 7.16 7.39 -9.24
N GLU A 9 5.99 7.12 -9.80
CA GLU A 9 4.74 7.83 -9.46
C GLU A 9 4.29 7.56 -8.01
N ALA A 10 4.58 6.37 -7.49
CA ALA A 10 4.34 6.06 -6.08
C ALA A 10 5.42 6.67 -5.19
N SER A 11 6.66 6.80 -5.67
CA SER A 11 7.74 7.48 -4.94
C SER A 11 7.41 8.95 -4.70
N ASP A 12 6.94 9.66 -5.73
CA ASP A 12 6.54 11.07 -5.60
C ASP A 12 5.41 11.24 -4.56
N GLN A 13 4.45 10.30 -4.53
CA GLN A 13 3.38 10.30 -3.52
C GLN A 13 3.88 10.01 -2.11
N ILE A 14 4.90 9.17 -1.97
CA ILE A 14 5.52 8.87 -0.67
C ILE A 14 6.30 10.08 -0.15
N ASP A 15 6.95 10.83 -1.03
CA ASP A 15 7.66 12.06 -0.68
C ASP A 15 6.71 13.17 -0.21
N GLU A 16 5.47 13.15 -0.70
CA GLU A 16 4.39 14.06 -0.28
C GLU A 16 3.63 13.59 0.98
N LEU A 17 3.88 12.37 1.49
CA LEU A 17 3.19 11.88 2.69
C LEU A 17 3.47 12.79 3.90
N PRO A 18 2.44 13.10 4.70
CA PRO A 18 2.62 13.77 5.97
C PRO A 18 3.65 13.02 6.85
N PRO A 19 4.61 13.72 7.49
CA PRO A 19 5.68 13.06 8.25
C PRO A 19 5.17 12.10 9.34
N HIS A 20 4.01 12.41 9.93
CA HIS A 20 3.40 11.59 10.97
C HIS A 20 2.87 10.24 10.45
N LEU A 21 2.62 10.09 9.14
CA LEU A 21 2.17 8.85 8.51
C LEU A 21 3.32 7.97 8.00
N LEU A 22 4.54 8.49 7.87
CA LEU A 22 5.68 7.74 7.32
C LEU A 22 5.98 6.46 8.11
N GLY A 23 5.84 6.50 9.44
CA GLY A 23 6.03 5.33 10.28
C GLY A 23 4.97 4.24 10.05
N ASP A 24 3.72 4.62 9.81
CA ASP A 24 2.64 3.68 9.53
C ASP A 24 2.72 3.14 8.10
N TYR A 25 3.15 3.97 7.15
CA TYR A 25 3.45 3.53 5.80
C TYR A 25 4.59 2.49 5.79
N ALA A 26 5.69 2.72 6.52
CA ALA A 26 6.78 1.75 6.63
C ALA A 26 6.31 0.39 7.17
N ARG A 27 5.46 0.39 8.21
CA ARG A 27 4.84 -0.85 8.72
C ARG A 27 3.95 -1.52 7.70
N ALA A 28 3.22 -0.76 6.87
CA ALA A 28 2.45 -1.34 5.79
C ALA A 28 3.36 -2.08 4.80
N LEU A 29 4.52 -1.51 4.43
CA LEU A 29 5.47 -2.20 3.55
C LEU A 29 6.03 -3.48 4.16
N ASP A 30 6.30 -3.52 5.46
CA ASP A 30 6.71 -4.74 6.15
C ASP A 30 5.65 -5.84 6.05
N VAL A 31 4.38 -5.48 6.22
CA VAL A 31 3.26 -6.42 6.06
C VAL A 31 3.13 -6.89 4.61
N LEU A 32 3.23 -5.98 3.64
CA LEU A 32 3.17 -6.32 2.22
C LEU A 32 4.33 -7.25 1.81
N ALA A 33 5.53 -7.07 2.37
CA ALA A 33 6.64 -7.98 2.14
C ALA A 33 6.43 -9.36 2.78
N ALA A 34 5.71 -9.44 3.90
CA ALA A 34 5.45 -10.69 4.62
C ALA A 34 4.28 -11.48 4.03
N ALA A 35 3.12 -10.85 3.89
CA ALA A 35 1.83 -11.46 3.59
C ALA A 35 0.92 -10.54 2.73
N PRO A 36 1.27 -10.29 1.46
CA PRO A 36 0.51 -9.35 0.62
C PRO A 36 -0.88 -9.84 0.24
N TRP A 37 -1.17 -11.13 0.36
CA TRP A 37 -2.50 -11.68 0.07
C TRP A 37 -3.52 -11.44 1.20
N ASP A 38 -3.07 -10.98 2.38
CA ASP A 38 -3.95 -10.70 3.52
C ASP A 38 -4.74 -9.40 3.34
N GLY A 39 -4.27 -8.48 2.49
CA GLY A 39 -5.01 -7.28 2.17
C GLY A 39 -6.23 -7.58 1.29
N PRO A 40 -7.37 -6.91 1.47
CA PRO A 40 -8.57 -7.18 0.68
C PRO A 40 -8.35 -6.91 -0.81
N PRO A 41 -9.05 -7.65 -1.69
CA PRO A 41 -9.07 -7.37 -3.12
C PRO A 41 -9.57 -5.94 -3.38
N HIS A 42 -9.00 -5.27 -4.38
CA HIS A 42 -9.46 -3.94 -4.76
C HIS A 42 -10.88 -4.00 -5.36
N ASN A 43 -11.13 -5.00 -6.21
CA ASN A 43 -12.45 -5.26 -6.77
C ASN A 43 -13.15 -6.38 -5.96
N ALA A 44 -14.18 -6.02 -5.20
CA ALA A 44 -14.93 -6.98 -4.38
C ALA A 44 -15.64 -8.08 -5.20
N ASN A 45 -15.93 -7.83 -6.48
CA ASN A 45 -16.53 -8.82 -7.38
C ASN A 45 -15.50 -9.82 -7.94
N ASN A 46 -14.21 -9.62 -7.66
CA ASN A 46 -13.14 -10.52 -8.04
C ASN A 46 -12.20 -10.75 -6.84
N PRO A 47 -12.55 -11.67 -5.91
CA PRO A 47 -11.83 -11.84 -4.66
C PRO A 47 -10.40 -12.39 -4.81
N ASP A 48 -10.14 -13.06 -5.93
CA ASP A 48 -8.85 -13.65 -6.25
C ASP A 48 -7.94 -12.69 -7.05
N ALA A 49 -8.41 -11.48 -7.34
CA ALA A 49 -7.63 -10.48 -8.07
C ALA A 49 -6.30 -10.17 -7.38
N GLU A 50 -5.27 -10.01 -8.20
CA GLU A 50 -3.90 -9.70 -7.78
C GLU A 50 -3.75 -8.26 -7.30
N VAL A 51 -4.65 -7.36 -7.75
CA VAL A 51 -4.70 -5.97 -7.30
C VAL A 51 -5.46 -5.89 -5.98
N ARG A 52 -4.75 -5.46 -4.95
CA ARG A 52 -5.21 -5.43 -3.55
C ARG A 52 -4.96 -4.06 -2.93
N ARG A 53 -5.56 -3.85 -1.77
CA ARG A 53 -5.42 -2.62 -1.01
C ARG A 53 -5.05 -2.90 0.44
N TRP A 54 -4.29 -2.00 1.04
CA TRP A 54 -3.91 -2.05 2.45
C TRP A 54 -4.15 -0.68 3.08
N LEU A 55 -4.90 -0.64 4.17
CA LEU A 55 -5.13 0.59 4.93
C LEU A 55 -4.03 0.75 5.99
N PHE A 56 -3.56 1.98 6.18
CA PHE A 56 -2.56 2.33 7.19
C PHE A 56 -2.90 3.68 7.84
N GLY A 57 -2.17 4.01 8.89
CA GLY A 57 -2.39 5.22 9.68
C GLY A 57 -3.59 5.10 10.63
N PRO A 58 -3.73 6.07 11.56
CA PRO A 58 -4.87 6.13 12.47
C PRO A 58 -6.18 6.11 11.70
N LEU A 59 -7.15 5.31 12.14
CA LEU A 59 -8.48 5.18 11.51
C LEU A 59 -8.47 4.78 10.01
N GLY A 60 -7.33 4.35 9.45
CA GLY A 60 -7.20 4.00 8.04
C GLY A 60 -7.20 5.21 7.10
N VAL A 61 -6.64 6.34 7.54
CA VAL A 61 -6.52 7.56 6.72
C VAL A 61 -5.61 7.40 5.50
N GLY A 62 -4.69 6.44 5.51
CA GLY A 62 -3.82 6.09 4.40
C GLY A 62 -4.23 4.78 3.73
N GLN A 63 -4.00 4.67 2.42
CA GLN A 63 -4.18 3.45 1.65
C GLN A 63 -3.05 3.23 0.64
N VAL A 64 -2.53 2.01 0.61
CA VAL A 64 -1.67 1.50 -0.47
C VAL A 64 -2.51 0.67 -1.42
N LEU A 65 -2.50 1.01 -2.70
CA LEU A 65 -2.99 0.16 -3.79
C LEU A 65 -1.78 -0.55 -4.41
N TYR A 66 -1.83 -1.88 -4.49
CA TYR A 66 -0.70 -2.68 -4.94
C TYR A 66 -1.12 -3.88 -5.79
N LEU A 67 -0.18 -4.40 -6.57
CA LEU A 67 -0.31 -5.61 -7.37
C LEU A 67 0.61 -6.70 -6.82
N VAL A 68 0.08 -7.90 -6.63
CA VAL A 68 0.87 -9.07 -6.21
C VAL A 68 1.25 -9.90 -7.43
N LEU A 69 2.55 -10.03 -7.69
CA LEU A 69 3.10 -10.92 -8.70
C LEU A 69 3.67 -12.17 -8.02
N GLU A 70 2.85 -13.22 -7.95
CA GLU A 70 3.17 -14.42 -7.17
C GLU A 70 4.42 -15.14 -7.69
N ARG A 71 4.52 -15.28 -9.01
CA ARG A 71 5.61 -16.04 -9.66
C ARG A 71 6.97 -15.41 -9.40
N GLU A 72 7.02 -14.09 -9.40
CA GLU A 72 8.22 -13.28 -9.17
C GLU A 72 8.47 -13.02 -7.67
N ARG A 73 7.47 -13.31 -6.82
CA ARG A 73 7.46 -12.93 -5.40
C ARG A 73 7.65 -11.42 -5.24
N GLU A 74 6.92 -10.64 -6.02
CA GLU A 74 6.99 -9.18 -6.01
C GLU A 74 5.66 -8.55 -5.60
N VAL A 75 5.74 -7.42 -4.92
CA VAL A 75 4.59 -6.57 -4.59
C VAL A 75 4.87 -5.20 -5.16
N HIS A 76 4.06 -4.79 -6.11
CA HIS A 76 4.24 -3.55 -6.84
C HIS A 76 3.31 -2.49 -6.25
N VAL A 77 3.87 -1.45 -5.64
CA VAL A 77 3.11 -0.31 -5.13
C VAL A 77 2.67 0.54 -6.32
N LEU A 78 1.37 0.53 -6.60
CA LEU A 78 0.77 1.26 -7.71
C LEU A 78 0.40 2.69 -7.30
N ARG A 79 -0.07 2.86 -6.07
CA ARG A 79 -0.50 4.15 -5.55
C ARG A 79 -0.46 4.20 -4.04
N VAL A 80 -0.14 5.37 -3.51
CA VAL A 80 -0.34 5.74 -2.11
C VAL A 80 -1.29 6.93 -2.08
N VAL A 81 -2.36 6.82 -1.30
CA VAL A 81 -3.34 7.89 -1.12
C VAL A 81 -3.61 8.08 0.37
N TRP A 82 -3.83 9.33 0.78
CA TRP A 82 -4.19 9.66 2.16
C TRP A 82 -5.26 10.73 2.19
N LEU A 83 -5.96 10.80 3.33
CA LEU A 83 -6.84 11.90 3.68
C LEU A 83 -6.10 12.81 4.65
N GLU A 84 -5.92 14.06 4.27
CA GLU A 84 -5.42 15.11 5.16
C GLU A 84 -6.61 15.96 5.60
N LEU A 85 -6.84 16.04 6.90
CA LEU A 85 -7.83 16.95 7.43
C LEU A 85 -7.20 18.34 7.52
N PRO A 86 -7.95 19.42 7.23
CA PRO A 86 -7.42 20.78 7.06
C PRO A 86 -6.77 21.42 8.31
N ASP A 87 -6.60 20.71 9.42
CA ASP A 87 -6.08 21.24 10.69
C ASP A 87 -4.78 20.54 11.21
N ASP A 88 -4.10 19.71 10.40
CA ASP A 88 -2.77 19.13 10.72
C ASP A 88 -1.59 20.00 10.25
#